data_AF-A0A835E946-F1
#
_entry.id   AF-A0A835E946-F1
#
_cell.length_a   1.000
_cell.length_b   1.000
_cell.length_c   1.000
_cell.angle_alpha   90.00
_cell.angle_beta   90.00
_cell.angle_gamma   90.00
#
_symmetry.space_group_name_H-M   'P 1'
#
loop_
_entity.id
_entity.type
_entity.pdbx_description
1 polymer ?
#
loop_
_entity_poly.entity_id
_entity_poly.type
_entity_poly.pdbx_seq_one_letter_code
_entity_poly.pdbx_strand_id
1 'polypeptide(L)'
;MVSGDEENVNCAAEVPFYPIDGVDPLYILPDSSHRDGALYRDTYSEWKKDFFTVDRRETRVEAMIFSNPLDCYMAMDEDTGTCMRHSTHRMLQIFSLKVAKIPIDAGKVELYGYIAARDVLEPLLNYVVNVSRDDPIIVEQGSLINMAPKRGIRFGDETALEYDMRIKTGEHEEDDLQLIDGVSVISLMEVRNSRVFTSRIIGDCGAIDISAARMDSAVEATVQVLVSEVQGSFGMRLGCVTSGRPKEIQLFNGTISEPVLA
;
A
#
# COMPACT_ATOMS: atom_id res chain seq x y z
N MET A 1 -35.71 -14.48 28.24
CA MET A 1 -35.37 -13.78 26.99
C MET A 1 -34.68 -12.50 27.41
N VAL A 2 -33.35 -12.53 27.49
CA VAL A 2 -32.55 -11.34 27.70
C VAL A 2 -32.13 -10.91 26.31
N SER A 3 -32.71 -9.82 25.83
CA SER A 3 -32.26 -9.13 24.63
C SER A 3 -30.85 -8.62 24.91
N GLY A 4 -29.85 -9.18 24.22
CA GLY A 4 -28.52 -8.61 24.20
C GLY A 4 -28.61 -7.31 23.41
N ASP A 5 -28.37 -6.20 24.08
CA ASP A 5 -28.17 -4.92 23.43
C ASP A 5 -26.87 -5.04 22.61
N GLU A 6 -26.97 -5.04 21.29
CA GLU A 6 -25.84 -4.81 20.40
C GLU A 6 -25.32 -3.40 20.69
N GLU A 7 -24.24 -3.29 21.46
CA GLU A 7 -23.50 -2.04 21.61
C GLU A 7 -22.97 -1.64 20.23
N ASN A 8 -23.69 -0.73 19.60
CA ASN A 8 -23.32 -0.12 18.34
C ASN A 8 -22.06 0.72 18.59
N VAL A 9 -20.88 0.15 18.30
CA VAL A 9 -19.58 0.79 18.52
C VAL A 9 -19.48 1.99 17.58
N ASN A 10 -19.75 3.19 18.10
CA ASN A 10 -19.62 4.43 17.34
C ASN A 10 -18.13 4.79 17.20
N CYS A 11 -17.57 4.56 16.02
CA CYS A 11 -16.14 4.70 15.74
C CYS A 11 -15.77 5.97 14.97
N ALA A 12 -16.66 6.94 14.71
CA ALA A 12 -16.30 8.09 13.87
C ALA A 12 -15.09 8.88 14.43
N ALA A 13 -14.05 9.08 13.62
CA ALA A 13 -12.83 9.78 14.06
C ALA A 13 -12.72 11.19 13.44
N GLU A 14 -12.43 12.19 14.28
CA GLU A 14 -11.92 13.48 13.81
C GLU A 14 -10.40 13.40 13.66
N VAL A 15 -9.85 13.79 12.50
CA VAL A 15 -8.40 13.78 12.24
C VAL A 15 -7.76 15.03 12.88
N PRO A 16 -6.95 14.89 13.94
CA PRO A 16 -6.29 16.06 14.54
C PRO A 16 -5.16 16.57 13.64
N PHE A 17 -4.84 17.86 13.72
CA PHE A 17 -3.72 18.48 13.00
C PHE A 17 -2.37 18.36 13.73
N TYR A 18 -2.29 17.55 14.79
CA TYR A 18 -1.10 17.39 15.63
C TYR A 18 -0.70 15.91 15.76
N PRO A 19 0.57 15.61 16.06
CA PRO A 19 1.04 14.23 16.16
C PRO A 19 0.29 13.46 17.26
N ILE A 20 -0.10 12.22 16.96
CA ILE A 20 -0.60 11.26 17.96
C ILE A 20 0.51 10.26 18.23
N ASP A 21 0.89 10.08 19.49
CA ASP A 21 2.01 9.22 19.91
C ASP A 21 3.34 9.54 19.21
N GLY A 22 3.54 10.81 18.82
CA GLY A 22 4.73 11.26 18.11
C GLY A 22 4.78 10.89 16.62
N VAL A 23 3.65 10.46 16.03
CA VAL A 23 3.52 10.20 14.59
C VAL A 23 2.59 11.24 13.97
N ASP A 24 3.05 11.90 12.91
CA ASP A 24 2.27 12.91 12.19
C ASP A 24 1.10 12.26 11.43
N PRO A 25 -0.11 12.83 11.50
CA PRO A 25 -1.24 12.35 10.71
C PRO A 25 -0.98 12.60 9.21
N LEU A 26 -1.40 11.65 8.37
CA LEU A 26 -1.43 11.84 6.92
C LEU A 26 -2.76 12.49 6.55
N TYR A 27 -2.70 13.58 5.78
CA TYR A 27 -3.89 14.35 5.41
C TYR A 27 -4.77 13.56 4.45
N ILE A 28 -6.02 13.29 4.86
CA ILE A 28 -7.04 12.66 4.05
C ILE A 28 -7.77 13.74 3.26
N LEU A 29 -7.81 13.58 1.94
CA LEU A 29 -8.47 14.51 1.05
C LEU A 29 -9.98 14.54 1.31
N PRO A 30 -10.61 15.73 1.30
CA PRO A 30 -12.06 15.83 1.45
C PRO A 30 -12.78 15.17 0.26
N ASP A 31 -14.01 14.69 0.51
CA ASP A 31 -14.83 14.00 -0.48
C ASP A 31 -14.16 12.76 -1.11
N SER A 32 -13.28 12.08 -0.36
CA SER A 32 -12.54 10.90 -0.84
C SER A 32 -13.10 9.56 -0.36
N SER A 33 -14.14 9.55 0.46
CA SER A 33 -14.72 8.31 1.00
C SER A 33 -15.29 7.41 -0.10
N HIS A 34 -15.00 6.11 0.02
CA HIS A 34 -15.58 5.09 -0.85
C HIS A 34 -16.99 4.71 -0.39
N ARG A 35 -17.21 4.66 0.93
CA ARG A 35 -18.45 4.16 1.55
C ARG A 35 -19.67 5.02 1.23
N ASP A 36 -19.52 6.34 1.23
CA ASP A 36 -20.60 7.26 0.89
C ASP A 36 -20.66 7.56 -0.63
N GLY A 37 -19.75 6.96 -1.41
CA GLY A 37 -19.59 7.16 -2.85
C GLY A 37 -19.02 8.53 -3.24
N ALA A 38 -18.56 9.37 -2.30
CA ALA A 38 -18.02 10.70 -2.58
C ALA A 38 -16.86 10.65 -3.57
N LEU A 39 -15.98 9.65 -3.44
CA LEU A 39 -14.84 9.48 -4.32
C LEU A 39 -15.23 9.43 -5.80
N TYR A 40 -16.39 8.83 -6.10
CA TYR A 40 -16.86 8.55 -7.45
C TYR A 40 -17.80 9.63 -7.99
N ARG A 41 -18.29 10.54 -7.15
CA ARG A 41 -19.12 11.66 -7.60
C ARG A 41 -18.28 12.64 -8.38
N ASP A 42 -18.74 12.99 -9.58
CA ASP A 42 -18.17 14.08 -10.38
C ASP A 42 -18.34 15.38 -9.60
N THR A 43 -17.23 15.79 -9.00
CA THR A 43 -17.12 16.94 -8.10
C THR A 43 -16.10 17.89 -8.73
N TYR A 44 -16.18 19.18 -8.42
CA TYR A 44 -15.25 20.21 -8.94
C TYR A 44 -13.79 20.03 -8.44
N SER A 45 -13.49 18.95 -7.71
CA SER A 45 -12.18 18.67 -7.15
C SER A 45 -11.19 18.20 -8.22
N GLU A 46 -10.25 19.06 -8.59
CA GLU A 46 -9.25 18.80 -9.64
C GLU A 46 -8.41 17.53 -9.36
N TRP A 47 -8.06 17.27 -8.10
CA TRP A 47 -7.25 16.11 -7.70
C TRP A 47 -7.87 14.77 -8.12
N LYS A 48 -9.20 14.64 -8.15
CA LYS A 48 -9.87 13.39 -8.57
C LYS A 48 -9.62 13.08 -10.04
N LYS A 49 -9.47 14.12 -10.86
CA LYS A 49 -9.13 14.01 -12.28
C LYS A 49 -7.65 13.69 -12.45
N ASP A 50 -6.78 14.37 -11.69
CA ASP A 50 -5.33 14.18 -11.77
C ASP A 50 -4.93 12.75 -11.39
N PHE A 51 -5.62 12.14 -10.42
CA PHE A 51 -5.39 10.77 -9.98
C PHE A 51 -6.35 9.74 -10.59
N PHE A 52 -7.20 10.13 -11.55
CA PHE A 52 -8.10 9.21 -12.28
C PHE A 52 -8.92 8.28 -11.35
N THR A 53 -9.46 8.81 -10.24
CA THR A 53 -10.05 8.01 -9.15
C THR A 53 -11.28 7.19 -9.56
N VAL A 54 -11.96 7.61 -10.63
CA VAL A 54 -13.11 6.91 -11.23
C VAL A 54 -12.69 5.62 -11.94
N ASP A 55 -11.47 5.56 -12.49
CA ASP A 55 -10.96 4.33 -13.12
C ASP A 55 -10.44 3.38 -12.04
N ARG A 56 -11.08 2.21 -11.97
CA ARG A 56 -10.86 1.19 -10.95
C ARG A 56 -10.04 0.00 -11.43
N ARG A 57 -9.52 0.07 -12.65
CA ARG A 57 -8.64 -0.98 -13.17
C ARG A 57 -7.33 -0.98 -12.40
N GLU A 58 -6.78 -2.17 -12.21
CA GLU A 58 -5.40 -2.33 -11.75
C GLU A 58 -4.43 -1.85 -12.84
N THR A 59 -3.23 -1.44 -12.41
CA THR A 59 -2.13 -1.12 -13.32
C THR A 59 -1.86 -2.28 -14.29
N ARG A 60 -1.72 -1.92 -15.55
CA ARG A 60 -1.39 -2.82 -16.67
C ARG A 60 0.11 -2.98 -16.85
N VAL A 61 0.89 -2.11 -16.21
CA VAL A 61 2.33 -2.21 -16.19
C VAL A 61 2.71 -3.35 -15.26
N GLU A 62 3.24 -4.41 -15.85
CA GLU A 62 3.79 -5.55 -15.12
C GLU A 62 5.09 -5.16 -14.39
N ALA A 63 5.49 -5.97 -13.41
CA ALA A 63 6.78 -5.84 -12.74
C ALA A 63 7.92 -5.77 -13.77
N MET A 64 9.03 -5.08 -13.42
CA MET A 64 10.15 -4.88 -14.35
C MET A 64 10.59 -6.17 -15.04
N ILE A 65 10.67 -7.28 -14.32
CA ILE A 65 11.09 -8.59 -14.85
C ILE A 65 10.22 -9.11 -16.02
N PHE A 66 8.96 -8.68 -16.10
CA PHE A 66 8.01 -9.09 -17.13
C PHE A 66 7.70 -7.99 -18.14
N SER A 67 8.34 -6.82 -18.02
CA SER A 67 8.10 -5.65 -18.86
C SER A 67 9.35 -5.25 -19.64
N ASN A 68 9.15 -4.64 -20.81
CA ASN A 68 10.27 -4.03 -21.53
C ASN A 68 10.75 -2.78 -20.77
N PRO A 69 12.06 -2.53 -20.64
CA PRO A 69 12.56 -1.34 -19.98
C PRO A 69 12.04 -0.08 -20.67
N LEU A 70 11.29 0.75 -19.94
CA LEU A 70 10.68 1.96 -20.50
C LEU A 70 11.70 3.09 -20.76
N ASP A 71 12.93 2.98 -20.23
CA ASP A 71 13.91 4.07 -20.22
C ASP A 71 15.29 3.66 -20.72
N CYS A 72 15.34 2.77 -21.71
CA CYS A 72 16.60 2.36 -22.32
C CYS A 72 17.13 3.44 -23.28
N TYR A 73 18.36 3.88 -23.03
CA TYR A 73 19.16 4.64 -23.99
C TYR A 73 19.86 3.67 -24.95
N MET A 74 19.45 3.72 -26.22
CA MET A 74 20.00 2.90 -27.31
C MET A 74 21.20 3.58 -27.95
N ALA A 75 22.22 2.80 -28.34
CA ALA A 75 23.24 3.30 -29.27
C ALA A 75 22.63 3.49 -30.67
N MET A 76 22.95 4.60 -31.35
CA MET A 76 22.57 4.81 -32.75
C MET A 76 23.48 3.97 -33.66
N ASP A 77 23.24 2.68 -33.72
CA ASP A 77 23.71 1.83 -34.81
C ASP A 77 22.47 1.09 -35.33
N GLU A 78 22.09 1.40 -36.57
CA GLU A 78 20.75 1.15 -37.13
C GLU A 78 20.38 -0.36 -37.22
N ASP A 79 21.33 -1.26 -36.96
CA ASP A 79 21.15 -2.70 -37.09
C ASP A 79 21.35 -3.53 -35.79
N THR A 80 21.82 -2.96 -34.66
CA THR A 80 22.16 -3.78 -33.46
C THR A 80 21.39 -3.49 -32.18
N GLY A 81 20.60 -2.40 -32.11
CA GLY A 81 19.63 -2.18 -31.04
C GLY A 81 20.13 -2.50 -29.62
N THR A 82 21.39 -2.16 -29.29
CA THR A 82 21.98 -2.55 -28.00
C THR A 82 21.68 -1.51 -26.94
N CYS A 83 21.06 -1.95 -25.84
CA CYS A 83 20.78 -1.09 -24.69
C CYS A 83 22.06 -0.74 -23.95
N MET A 84 22.35 0.57 -23.82
CA MET A 84 23.59 1.05 -23.20
C MET A 84 23.41 1.40 -21.72
N ARG A 85 22.26 1.99 -21.36
CA ARG A 85 21.96 2.43 -19.99
C ARG A 85 20.47 2.57 -19.79
N HIS A 86 20.00 2.28 -18.58
CA HIS A 86 18.66 2.67 -18.13
C HIS A 86 18.74 3.94 -17.26
N SER A 87 17.76 4.83 -17.42
CA SER A 87 17.64 5.98 -16.53
C SER A 87 17.13 5.57 -15.16
N THR A 88 17.63 6.22 -14.11
CA THR A 88 17.03 6.12 -12.77
C THR A 88 15.83 7.04 -12.66
N HIS A 89 14.88 6.71 -11.79
CA HIS A 89 13.69 7.53 -11.55
C HIS A 89 13.54 7.89 -10.10
N ARG A 90 12.76 8.96 -9.89
CA ARG A 90 12.25 9.23 -8.57
C ARG A 90 11.16 8.22 -8.22
N MET A 91 11.28 7.55 -7.09
CA MET A 91 10.35 6.49 -6.64
C MET A 91 9.94 6.68 -5.19
N LEU A 92 8.74 6.21 -4.85
CA LEU A 92 8.25 6.13 -3.48
C LEU A 92 8.48 4.72 -2.97
N GLN A 93 9.41 4.55 -2.04
CA GLN A 93 9.63 3.27 -1.38
C GLN A 93 8.79 3.22 -0.10
N ILE A 94 7.79 2.35 -0.04
CA ILE A 94 7.09 2.00 1.20
C ILE A 94 7.89 0.89 1.89
N PHE A 95 8.28 1.12 3.15
CA PHE A 95 9.05 0.16 3.95
C PHE A 95 8.17 -0.70 4.83
N SER A 96 7.06 -0.15 5.34
CA SER A 96 6.17 -0.88 6.22
C SER A 96 4.80 -0.22 6.30
N LEU A 97 3.77 -1.05 6.39
CA LEU A 97 2.44 -0.68 6.87
C LEU A 97 2.23 -1.40 8.20
N LYS A 98 1.90 -0.65 9.25
CA LYS A 98 1.74 -1.17 10.60
C LYS A 98 0.37 -0.78 11.13
N VAL A 99 -0.39 -1.76 11.64
CA VAL A 99 -1.66 -1.52 12.33
C VAL A 99 -1.36 -0.73 13.61
N ALA A 100 -1.65 0.56 13.62
CA ALA A 100 -1.29 1.46 14.71
C ALA A 100 -2.33 1.44 15.83
N LYS A 101 -3.60 1.31 15.45
CA LYS A 101 -4.75 1.28 16.37
C LYS A 101 -5.87 0.43 15.79
N ILE A 102 -6.53 -0.32 16.65
CA ILE A 102 -7.79 -1.05 16.42
C ILE A 102 -8.71 -0.79 17.62
N PRO A 103 -10.00 -1.18 17.58
CA PRO A 103 -10.88 -1.01 18.73
C PRO A 103 -10.31 -1.73 19.97
N ILE A 104 -10.35 -1.06 21.13
CA ILE A 104 -9.60 -1.44 22.34
C ILE A 104 -9.92 -2.87 22.81
N ASP A 105 -11.17 -3.31 22.65
CA ASP A 105 -11.63 -4.61 23.12
C ASP A 105 -11.45 -5.75 22.10
N ALA A 106 -10.94 -5.46 20.91
CA ALA A 106 -10.91 -6.44 19.82
C ALA A 106 -9.79 -7.48 19.97
N GLY A 107 -8.64 -7.12 20.56
CA GLY A 107 -7.46 -7.99 20.66
C GLY A 107 -6.87 -8.35 19.29
N LYS A 108 -7.46 -9.34 18.61
CA LYS A 108 -7.16 -9.71 17.21
C LYS A 108 -8.39 -9.44 16.34
N VAL A 109 -8.15 -8.92 15.16
CA VAL A 109 -9.19 -8.61 14.16
C VAL A 109 -8.89 -9.29 12.84
N GLU A 110 -9.93 -9.65 12.11
CA GLU A 110 -9.86 -10.07 10.72
C GLU A 110 -9.89 -8.82 9.83
N LEU A 111 -8.78 -8.53 9.15
CA LEU A 111 -8.60 -7.34 8.32
C LEU A 111 -8.63 -7.72 6.84
N TYR A 112 -9.38 -6.96 6.05
CA TYR A 112 -9.43 -7.10 4.59
C TYR A 112 -9.54 -5.72 3.92
N GLY A 113 -9.53 -5.71 2.59
CA GLY A 113 -9.59 -4.49 1.78
C GLY A 113 -8.26 -4.21 1.08
N TYR A 114 -8.04 -2.97 0.69
CA TYR A 114 -6.86 -2.61 -0.08
C TYR A 114 -6.25 -1.26 0.28
N ILE A 115 -4.96 -1.14 -0.06
CA ILE A 115 -4.22 0.11 -0.11
C ILE A 115 -3.49 0.11 -1.45
N ALA A 116 -3.71 1.13 -2.27
CA ALA A 116 -3.14 1.25 -3.61
C ALA A 116 -2.44 2.60 -3.78
N ALA A 117 -1.34 2.58 -4.52
CA ALA A 117 -0.70 3.80 -5.00
C ALA A 117 -1.21 4.13 -6.40
N ARG A 118 -1.51 5.41 -6.65
CA ARG A 118 -1.77 5.97 -7.97
C ARG A 118 -0.67 6.95 -8.28
N ASP A 119 0.09 6.66 -9.32
CA ASP A 119 1.29 7.42 -9.66
C ASP A 119 1.33 7.93 -11.09
N VAL A 120 2.38 8.71 -11.37
CA VAL A 120 2.60 9.38 -12.65
C VAL A 120 2.94 8.43 -13.80
N LEU A 121 3.28 7.17 -13.52
CA LEU A 121 3.58 6.21 -14.58
C LEU A 121 2.30 5.71 -15.23
N GLU A 122 1.37 5.26 -14.39
CA GLU A 122 0.03 4.88 -14.81
C GLU A 122 -0.90 5.11 -13.60
N PRO A 123 -1.80 6.10 -13.65
CA PRO A 123 -2.63 6.51 -12.50
C PRO A 123 -3.81 5.55 -12.24
N LEU A 124 -3.61 4.27 -12.52
CA LEU A 124 -4.46 3.15 -12.16
C LEU A 124 -4.04 2.59 -10.80
N LEU A 125 -4.82 1.66 -10.24
CA LEU A 125 -4.53 1.08 -8.94
C LEU A 125 -3.27 0.19 -9.00
N ASN A 126 -2.18 0.60 -8.36
CA ASN A 126 -1.06 -0.29 -8.04
C ASN A 126 -1.21 -0.73 -6.58
N TYR A 127 -1.83 -1.90 -6.36
CA TYR A 127 -2.13 -2.40 -5.03
C TYR A 127 -0.86 -2.69 -4.23
N VAL A 128 -0.65 -1.94 -3.15
CA VAL A 128 0.38 -2.24 -2.15
C VAL A 128 -0.10 -3.37 -1.22
N VAL A 129 -1.38 -3.33 -0.88
CA VAL A 129 -2.11 -4.36 -0.13
C VAL A 129 -3.42 -4.61 -0.87
N ASN A 130 -3.79 -5.88 -1.03
CA ASN A 130 -5.09 -6.28 -1.57
C ASN A 130 -5.47 -7.62 -0.95
N VAL A 131 -6.39 -7.58 0.02
CA VAL A 131 -6.81 -8.73 0.82
C VAL A 131 -8.30 -8.93 0.64
N SER A 132 -8.70 -10.13 0.24
CA SER A 132 -10.11 -10.49 0.07
C SER A 132 -10.82 -10.61 1.42
N ARG A 133 -12.12 -10.26 1.46
CA ARG A 133 -12.98 -10.50 2.61
C ARG A 133 -13.18 -11.99 2.93
N ASP A 134 -13.05 -12.83 1.90
CA ASP A 134 -13.21 -14.29 2.02
C ASP A 134 -12.02 -14.95 2.70
N ASP A 135 -10.83 -14.34 2.59
CA ASP A 135 -9.58 -14.80 3.20
C ASP A 135 -8.88 -13.61 3.90
N PRO A 136 -9.46 -13.10 5.00
CA PRO A 136 -8.94 -11.94 5.71
C PRO A 136 -7.67 -12.30 6.48
N ILE A 137 -6.81 -11.32 6.71
CA ILE A 137 -5.61 -11.51 7.55
C ILE A 137 -5.95 -11.26 9.02
N ILE A 138 -5.49 -12.14 9.90
CA ILE A 138 -5.65 -11.95 11.35
C ILE A 138 -4.50 -11.08 11.88
N VAL A 139 -4.83 -9.93 12.45
CA VAL A 139 -3.86 -8.94 12.95
C VAL A 139 -4.23 -8.43 14.34
N GLU A 140 -3.23 -8.01 15.09
CA GLU A 140 -3.35 -7.26 16.34
C GLU A 140 -2.69 -5.88 16.24
N GLN A 141 -2.93 -5.00 17.21
CA GLN A 141 -2.26 -3.70 17.26
C GLN A 141 -0.73 -3.89 17.27
N GLY A 142 -0.03 -3.17 16.38
CA GLY A 142 1.40 -3.28 16.15
C GLY A 142 1.80 -4.26 15.05
N SER A 143 0.86 -5.05 14.51
CA SER A 143 1.15 -6.00 13.42
C SER A 143 1.59 -5.28 12.15
N LEU A 144 2.53 -5.88 11.43
CA LEU A 144 2.89 -5.46 10.07
C LEU A 144 1.97 -6.12 9.06
N ILE A 145 1.57 -5.36 8.04
CA ILE A 145 0.80 -5.84 6.91
C ILE A 145 1.78 -6.16 5.78
N ASN A 146 1.71 -7.39 5.26
CA ASN A 146 2.51 -7.80 4.10
C ASN A 146 2.12 -6.96 2.88
N MET A 147 3.12 -6.54 2.10
CA MET A 147 2.94 -5.67 0.94
C MET A 147 3.42 -6.39 -0.32
N ALA A 148 2.68 -6.26 -1.41
CA ALA A 148 3.00 -6.87 -2.69
C ALA A 148 2.60 -5.97 -3.87
N PRO A 149 3.22 -4.77 -4.00
CA PRO A 149 2.99 -3.92 -5.17
C PRO A 149 3.34 -4.66 -6.45
N LYS A 150 2.46 -4.55 -7.46
CA LYS A 150 2.65 -5.20 -8.76
C LYS A 150 3.90 -4.69 -9.48
N ARG A 151 4.24 -3.43 -9.25
CA ARG A 151 5.43 -2.75 -9.79
C ARG A 151 5.92 -1.66 -8.85
N GLY A 152 7.10 -1.12 -9.11
CA GLY A 152 7.60 0.05 -8.42
C GLY A 152 6.68 1.27 -8.54
N ILE A 153 6.62 2.09 -7.48
CA ILE A 153 5.80 3.31 -7.43
C ILE A 153 6.66 4.49 -7.90
N ARG A 154 6.37 5.03 -9.08
CA ARG A 154 7.04 6.26 -9.54
C ARG A 154 6.56 7.44 -8.72
N PHE A 155 7.46 8.34 -8.40
CA PHE A 155 7.13 9.51 -7.58
C PHE A 155 7.46 10.76 -8.38
N GLY A 156 6.43 11.44 -8.86
CA GLY A 156 6.56 12.72 -9.55
C GLY A 156 6.67 13.86 -8.55
N ASP A 157 5.74 14.81 -8.67
CA ASP A 157 5.53 15.85 -7.66
C ASP A 157 4.61 15.35 -6.54
N GLU A 158 3.65 14.48 -6.88
CA GLU A 158 2.69 13.90 -5.94
C GLU A 158 2.43 12.43 -6.26
N THR A 159 1.96 11.69 -5.26
CA THR A 159 1.46 10.32 -5.41
C THR A 159 0.29 10.13 -4.46
N ALA A 160 -0.83 9.67 -4.99
CA ALA A 160 -2.00 9.39 -4.19
C ALA A 160 -1.91 7.97 -3.62
N LEU A 161 -2.23 7.85 -2.33
CA LEU A 161 -2.49 6.61 -1.64
C LEU A 161 -3.99 6.53 -1.41
N GLU A 162 -4.62 5.58 -2.10
CA GLU A 162 -6.04 5.29 -1.96
C GLU A 162 -6.21 4.02 -1.13
N TYR A 163 -7.17 4.03 -0.22
CA TYR A 163 -7.37 2.92 0.70
C TYR A 163 -8.83 2.76 1.11
N ASP A 164 -9.23 1.51 1.26
CA ASP A 164 -10.49 1.07 1.88
C ASP A 164 -10.16 -0.24 2.60
N MET A 165 -9.79 -0.13 3.87
CA MET A 165 -9.46 -1.26 4.73
C MET A 165 -10.53 -1.41 5.79
N ARG A 166 -10.93 -2.66 6.06
CA ARG A 166 -12.08 -2.98 6.90
C ARG A 166 -11.80 -4.14 7.85
N ILE A 167 -12.39 -4.06 9.03
CA ILE A 167 -12.41 -5.14 10.01
C ILE A 167 -13.70 -5.92 9.81
N LYS A 168 -13.56 -7.21 9.52
CA LYS A 168 -14.68 -8.14 9.41
C LYS A 168 -15.28 -8.41 10.79
N THR A 169 -16.58 -8.17 10.93
CA THR A 169 -17.32 -8.33 12.19
C THR A 169 -18.57 -9.20 12.03
N GLY A 170 -19.10 -9.33 10.81
CA GLY A 170 -20.32 -10.07 10.53
C GLY A 170 -20.26 -10.94 9.27
N GLU A 171 -21.41 -11.50 8.89
CA GLU A 171 -21.54 -12.25 7.64
C GLU A 171 -21.55 -11.33 6.42
N HIS A 172 -22.12 -10.13 6.54
CA HIS A 172 -22.28 -9.18 5.43
C HIS A 172 -21.29 -8.02 5.49
N GLU A 173 -20.92 -7.51 4.32
CA GLU A 173 -19.94 -6.41 4.18
C GLU A 173 -20.46 -5.10 4.78
N GLU A 174 -21.77 -4.85 4.73
CA GLU A 174 -22.40 -3.66 5.33
C GLU A 174 -22.24 -3.54 6.85
N ASP A 175 -22.07 -4.68 7.53
CA ASP A 175 -21.92 -4.76 8.99
C ASP A 175 -20.48 -4.55 9.44
N ASP A 176 -19.53 -4.57 8.49
CA ASP A 176 -18.11 -4.50 8.79
C ASP A 176 -17.65 -3.09 9.16
N LEU A 177 -16.67 -3.05 10.06
CA LEU A 177 -16.11 -1.82 10.58
C LEU A 177 -15.08 -1.23 9.60
N GLN A 178 -15.18 0.08 9.37
CA GLN A 178 -14.25 0.79 8.49
C GLN A 178 -12.99 1.18 9.26
N LEU A 179 -11.86 0.52 8.98
CA LEU A 179 -10.59 0.81 9.65
C LEU A 179 -10.01 2.13 9.14
N ILE A 180 -9.79 2.23 7.83
CA ILE A 180 -9.37 3.45 7.13
C ILE A 180 -10.06 3.52 5.77
N ASP A 181 -10.42 4.74 5.35
CA ASP A 181 -11.07 4.99 4.07
C ASP A 181 -10.70 6.35 3.53
N GLY A 182 -10.44 6.40 2.23
CA GLY A 182 -10.25 7.63 1.50
C GLY A 182 -8.97 7.66 0.67
N VAL A 183 -8.54 8.89 0.37
CA VAL A 183 -7.33 9.16 -0.40
C VAL A 183 -6.46 10.15 0.34
N SER A 184 -5.19 9.85 0.49
CA SER A 184 -4.16 10.77 0.95
C SER A 184 -3.15 11.05 -0.17
N VAL A 185 -2.51 12.21 -0.15
CA VAL A 185 -1.44 12.53 -1.11
C VAL A 185 -0.11 12.67 -0.37
N ILE A 186 0.94 12.10 -0.93
CA ILE A 186 2.31 12.34 -0.51
C ILE A 186 2.94 13.31 -1.51
N SER A 187 3.26 14.52 -1.05
CA SER A 187 3.85 15.56 -1.89
C SER A 187 5.37 15.63 -1.78
N LEU A 188 6.04 15.93 -2.88
CA LEU A 188 7.48 16.19 -2.97
C LEU A 188 7.95 17.25 -1.98
N MET A 189 7.09 18.22 -1.65
CA MET A 189 7.37 19.31 -0.73
C MET A 189 7.46 18.84 0.73
N GLU A 190 6.76 17.76 1.07
CA GLU A 190 6.65 17.22 2.44
C GLU A 190 7.74 16.20 2.75
N VAL A 191 8.22 15.49 1.73
CA VAL A 191 9.15 14.36 1.91
C VAL A 191 10.55 14.68 1.38
N ARG A 192 11.56 14.41 2.21
CA ARG A 192 12.96 14.59 1.82
C ARG A 192 13.52 13.35 1.15
N ASN A 193 14.39 13.57 0.15
CA ASN A 193 15.12 12.49 -0.48
C ASN A 193 15.84 11.66 0.58
N SER A 194 15.71 10.35 0.44
CA SER A 194 16.46 9.35 1.19
C SER A 194 16.19 9.33 2.70
N ARG A 195 15.23 10.12 3.19
CA ARG A 195 14.85 10.16 4.60
C ARG A 195 13.54 9.42 4.79
N VAL A 196 13.58 8.36 5.59
CA VAL A 196 12.36 7.66 6.01
C VAL A 196 11.54 8.62 6.86
N PHE A 197 10.27 8.73 6.53
CA PHE A 197 9.24 9.34 7.36
C PHE A 197 8.24 8.28 7.78
N THR A 198 7.52 8.56 8.86
CA THR A 198 6.39 7.76 9.31
C THR A 198 5.22 8.69 9.53
N SER A 199 4.09 8.37 8.90
CA SER A 199 2.84 9.12 9.04
C SER A 199 1.70 8.17 9.34
N ARG A 200 0.63 8.66 9.96
CA ARG A 200 -0.51 7.86 10.41
C ARG A 200 -1.74 8.18 9.59
N ILE A 201 -2.27 7.19 8.90
CA ILE A 201 -3.61 7.25 8.30
C ILE A 201 -4.59 6.95 9.42
N ILE A 202 -5.38 7.95 9.80
CA ILE A 202 -6.39 7.84 10.86
C ILE A 202 -7.72 7.59 10.18
N GLY A 203 -8.39 6.50 10.53
CA GLY A 203 -9.76 6.25 10.12
C GLY A 203 -10.66 6.10 11.33
N ASP A 204 -11.90 5.73 11.07
CA ASP A 204 -12.92 5.63 12.10
C ASP A 204 -12.56 4.56 13.13
N CYS A 205 -12.46 3.30 12.69
CA CYS A 205 -12.28 2.19 13.61
C CYS A 205 -10.81 1.90 13.96
N GLY A 206 -9.88 2.75 13.54
CA GLY A 206 -8.46 2.55 13.85
C GLY A 206 -7.51 3.40 13.03
N ALA A 207 -6.27 2.92 12.89
CA ALA A 207 -5.23 3.65 12.18
C ALA A 207 -4.15 2.73 11.64
N ILE A 208 -3.54 3.13 10.53
CA ILE A 208 -2.37 2.48 9.93
C ILE A 208 -1.21 3.48 9.86
N ASP A 209 -0.07 3.12 10.44
CA ASP A 209 1.18 3.87 10.25
C ASP A 209 1.82 3.40 8.94
N ILE A 210 2.06 4.34 8.03
CA ILE A 210 2.88 4.14 6.84
C ILE A 210 4.30 4.67 7.09
N SER A 211 5.30 3.85 6.80
CA SER A 211 6.68 4.33 6.70
C SER A 211 7.16 4.26 5.26
N ALA A 212 7.59 5.39 4.71
CA ALA A 212 8.05 5.48 3.34
C ALA A 212 9.25 6.44 3.21
N ALA A 213 9.89 6.43 2.04
CA ALA A 213 10.87 7.44 1.67
C ALA A 213 10.80 7.74 0.17
N ARG A 214 11.08 9.00 -0.16
CA ARG A 214 11.39 9.42 -1.52
C ARG A 214 12.80 8.96 -1.91
N MET A 215 12.93 8.43 -3.12
CA MET A 215 14.19 7.98 -3.70
C MET A 215 14.44 8.71 -5.02
N ASP A 216 15.31 9.71 -5.09
CA ASP A 216 15.45 10.53 -6.32
C ASP A 216 16.15 9.83 -7.51
N SER A 217 16.91 8.77 -7.25
CA SER A 217 17.66 8.03 -8.28
C SER A 217 17.55 6.54 -8.03
N ALA A 218 16.32 6.04 -7.96
CA ALA A 218 16.02 4.63 -7.76
C ALA A 218 15.83 3.88 -9.09
N VAL A 219 16.01 2.58 -8.99
CA VAL A 219 15.63 1.59 -10.00
C VAL A 219 14.75 0.56 -9.33
N GLU A 220 13.78 0.02 -10.06
CA GLU A 220 13.08 -1.18 -9.62
C GLU A 220 13.99 -2.39 -9.83
N ALA A 221 13.99 -3.33 -8.89
CA ALA A 221 14.81 -4.53 -8.94
C ALA A 221 13.99 -5.72 -8.49
N THR A 222 14.15 -6.85 -9.18
CA THR A 222 13.50 -8.12 -8.83
C THR A 222 14.54 -9.06 -8.24
N VAL A 223 14.27 -9.58 -7.05
CA VAL A 223 15.10 -10.61 -6.41
C VAL A 223 14.39 -11.95 -6.55
N GLN A 224 14.97 -12.86 -7.33
CA GLN A 224 14.48 -14.23 -7.45
C GLN A 224 15.24 -15.14 -6.48
N VAL A 225 14.51 -15.85 -5.64
CA VAL A 225 15.06 -16.87 -4.74
C VAL A 225 14.58 -18.23 -5.21
N LEU A 226 15.51 -19.07 -5.64
CA LEU A 226 15.23 -20.45 -6.02
C LEU A 226 15.46 -21.35 -4.80
N VAL A 227 14.45 -22.14 -4.45
CA VAL A 227 14.53 -23.15 -3.39
C VAL A 227 14.72 -24.50 -4.07
N SER A 228 15.93 -25.07 -4.00
CA SER A 228 16.29 -26.27 -4.78
C SER A 228 15.77 -27.58 -4.18
N GLU A 229 15.81 -27.72 -2.85
CA GLU A 229 15.39 -28.94 -2.15
C GLU A 229 14.71 -28.56 -0.84
N VAL A 230 13.54 -29.15 -0.57
CA VAL A 230 12.79 -28.99 0.68
C VAL A 230 12.32 -30.35 1.14
N GLN A 231 12.30 -30.58 2.45
CA GLN A 231 11.76 -31.82 3.04
C GLN A 231 10.27 -31.70 3.40
N GLY A 232 9.68 -30.51 3.20
CA GLY A 232 8.30 -30.16 3.54
C GLY A 232 8.10 -28.65 3.54
N SER A 233 6.89 -28.21 3.90
CA SER A 233 6.58 -26.78 3.98
C SER A 233 7.34 -26.09 5.12
N PHE A 234 7.85 -24.88 4.88
CA PHE A 234 8.57 -24.09 5.87
C PHE A 234 8.23 -22.60 5.77
N GLY A 235 8.30 -21.89 6.90
CA GLY A 235 8.17 -20.43 6.91
C GLY A 235 9.46 -19.76 6.43
N MET A 236 9.34 -18.79 5.53
CA MET A 236 10.45 -17.99 5.03
C MET A 236 10.14 -16.50 5.19
N ARG A 237 11.13 -15.76 5.71
CA ARG A 237 11.15 -14.31 5.70
C ARG A 237 12.39 -13.84 4.94
N LEU A 238 12.18 -13.04 3.90
CA LEU A 238 13.22 -12.41 3.12
C LEU A 238 13.09 -10.90 3.28
N GLY A 239 14.20 -10.27 3.63
CA GLY A 239 14.32 -8.82 3.63
C GLY A 239 15.59 -8.39 2.92
N CYS A 240 15.62 -7.13 2.49
CA CYS A 240 16.83 -6.50 1.97
C CYS A 240 17.08 -5.16 2.66
N VAL A 241 18.35 -4.76 2.65
CA VAL A 241 18.80 -3.48 3.18
C VAL A 241 19.62 -2.82 2.07
N THR A 242 19.35 -1.55 1.78
CA THR A 242 20.13 -0.79 0.81
C THR A 242 21.33 -0.14 1.50
N SER A 243 22.47 -0.06 0.81
CA SER A 243 23.68 0.54 1.38
C SER A 243 23.41 1.98 1.84
N GLY A 244 23.78 2.29 3.08
CA GLY A 244 23.55 3.60 3.68
C GLY A 244 22.18 3.79 4.35
N ARG A 245 21.34 2.74 4.47
CA ARG A 245 20.02 2.85 5.11
C ARG A 245 19.77 1.69 6.08
N PRO A 246 19.41 1.94 7.34
CA PRO A 246 19.25 0.87 8.32
C PRO A 246 17.87 0.18 8.28
N LYS A 247 16.89 0.70 7.53
CA LYS A 247 15.52 0.13 7.52
C LYS A 247 15.41 -1.00 6.51
N GLU A 248 15.10 -2.19 7.00
CA GLU A 248 14.83 -3.39 6.21
C GLU A 248 13.59 -3.16 5.33
N ILE A 249 13.69 -3.55 4.06
CA ILE A 249 12.57 -3.71 3.15
C ILE A 249 12.21 -5.19 3.18
N GLN A 250 11.01 -5.53 3.65
CA GLN A 250 10.53 -6.89 3.63
C GLN A 250 10.12 -7.26 2.20
N LEU A 251 10.79 -8.26 1.62
CA LEU A 251 10.53 -8.76 0.27
C LEU A 251 9.58 -9.95 0.27
N PHE A 252 9.61 -10.77 1.33
CA PHE A 252 8.75 -11.94 1.47
C PHE A 252 8.56 -12.28 2.95
N ASN A 253 7.37 -12.73 3.32
CA ASN A 253 7.08 -13.28 4.64
C ASN A 253 5.87 -14.21 4.56
N GLY A 254 6.13 -15.51 4.47
CA GLY A 254 5.08 -16.51 4.28
C GLY A 254 5.60 -17.94 4.32
N THR A 255 4.70 -18.89 4.07
CA THR A 255 5.04 -20.31 4.02
C THR A 255 5.35 -20.72 2.58
N ILE A 256 6.49 -21.39 2.38
CA ILE A 256 6.84 -22.06 1.15
C ILE A 256 6.44 -23.53 1.28
N SER A 257 5.67 -24.05 0.33
CA SER A 257 5.26 -25.45 0.23
C SER A 257 5.62 -26.01 -1.14
N GLU A 258 5.70 -27.34 -1.27
CA GLU A 258 5.87 -27.97 -2.58
C GLU A 258 4.73 -27.56 -3.54
N PRO A 259 5.02 -27.40 -4.85
CA PRO A 259 3.97 -27.18 -5.83
C PRO A 259 3.02 -28.38 -5.82
N VAL A 260 1.73 -28.13 -5.58
CA VAL A 260 0.69 -29.14 -5.78
C VAL A 260 0.62 -29.39 -7.29
N LEU A 261 1.09 -30.55 -7.74
CA LEU A 261 0.83 -31.01 -9.10
C LEU A 261 -0.69 -31.20 -9.23
N ALA A 262 -1.33 -30.32 -9.98
CA ALA A 262 -2.71 -30.48 -10.43
C ALA A 262 -2.78 -31.48 -11.60
#